data_AF-Q2SIN1-F1
#
_entry.id   AF-Q2SIN1-F1
#
_cell.length_a   1.000
_cell.length_b   1.000
_cell.length_c   1.000
_cell.angle_alpha   90.00
_cell.angle_beta   90.00
_cell.angle_gamma   90.00
#
_symmetry.space_group_name_H-M   'P 1'
#
loop_
_entity.id
_entity.type
_entity.pdbx_description
1 polymer ?
#
loop_
_entity_poly.entity_id
_entity_poly.type
_entity_poly.pdbx_seq_one_letter_code
_entity_poly.pdbx_strand_id
1 'polypeptide(L)'
;MAVDSAGTGGWHAGEPPDRRARDFAGKRGYFLDHIRARQVTPDDFEQFDLVLAMDRDNLANLQRMCPKKHQSKVRLFLSFASSNDEREVPDPYYGGPQGFEHVLDLVEDACEGLVEHVREQLKHRG
;
A
#
# COMPACT_ATOMS: atom_id res chain seq x y z
N MET A 1 16.28 4.07 -0.34
CA MET A 1 14.97 3.38 -0.23
C MET A 1 14.01 4.14 -1.12
N ALA A 2 13.33 3.47 -2.03
CA ALA A 2 12.32 4.07 -2.91
C ALA A 2 10.96 3.50 -2.55
N VAL A 3 9.92 4.34 -2.59
CA VAL A 3 8.52 3.98 -2.31
C VAL A 3 7.67 4.56 -3.43
N ASP A 4 6.71 3.78 -3.90
CA ASP A 4 5.75 4.18 -4.94
C ASP A 4 4.41 3.44 -4.71
N SER A 5 3.35 3.84 -5.42
CA SER A 5 2.04 3.19 -5.36
C SER A 5 1.44 2.97 -6.75
N ALA A 6 0.61 1.94 -6.88
CA ALA A 6 -0.06 1.60 -8.13
C ALA A 6 -1.37 0.86 -7.87
N GLY A 7 -2.35 1.06 -8.76
CA GLY A 7 -3.61 0.33 -8.77
C GLY A 7 -3.51 -0.98 -9.56
N THR A 8 -4.28 -1.98 -9.16
CA THR A 8 -4.40 -3.24 -9.92
C THR A 8 -5.19 -3.07 -11.22
N GLY A 9 -6.01 -2.02 -11.33
CA GLY A 9 -6.65 -1.58 -12.58
C GLY A 9 -6.23 -0.18 -13.01
N GLY A 10 -6.57 0.18 -14.25
CA GLY A 10 -6.15 1.43 -14.89
C GLY A 10 -7.19 2.55 -14.90
N TRP A 11 -8.35 2.39 -14.24
CA TRP A 11 -9.50 3.30 -14.37
C TRP A 11 -9.22 4.75 -13.94
N HIS A 12 -8.26 4.96 -13.02
CA HIS A 12 -7.91 6.28 -12.47
C HIS A 12 -6.51 6.75 -12.90
N ALA A 13 -5.92 6.17 -13.95
CA ALA A 13 -4.55 6.51 -14.34
C ALA A 13 -4.38 8.02 -14.63
N GLY A 14 -3.39 8.64 -14.00
CA GLY A 14 -3.11 10.08 -14.08
C GLY A 14 -3.93 10.95 -13.12
N GLU A 15 -4.93 10.41 -12.44
CA GLU A 15 -5.75 11.17 -11.49
C GLU A 15 -5.00 11.40 -10.16
N PRO A 16 -5.25 12.53 -9.47
CA PRO A 16 -4.77 12.71 -8.10
C PRO A 16 -5.54 11.80 -7.13
N PRO A 17 -5.02 11.57 -5.91
CA PRO A 17 -5.77 10.87 -4.87
C PRO A 17 -7.11 11.55 -4.56
N ASP A 18 -8.08 10.74 -4.14
CA ASP A 18 -9.41 11.22 -3.74
C ASP A 18 -9.29 12.40 -2.77
N ARG A 19 -10.11 13.43 -3.01
CA ARG A 19 -10.04 14.69 -2.26
C ARG A 19 -10.21 14.47 -0.75
N ARG A 20 -11.06 13.54 -0.32
CA ARG A 20 -11.26 13.22 1.10
C ARG A 20 -10.02 12.55 1.67
N ALA A 21 -9.43 11.59 0.96
CA ALA A 21 -8.18 10.96 1.39
C ALA A 21 -7.08 12.02 1.60
N ARG A 22 -6.96 13.00 0.70
CA ARG A 22 -6.03 14.13 0.86
C ARG A 22 -6.36 15.00 2.06
N ASP A 23 -7.63 15.35 2.26
CA ASP A 23 -8.06 16.19 3.39
C ASP A 23 -7.77 15.51 4.74
N PHE A 24 -8.05 14.20 4.87
CA PHE A 24 -7.80 13.44 6.09
C PHE A 24 -6.31 13.21 6.34
N ALA A 25 -5.56 12.79 5.32
CA ALA A 25 -4.11 12.64 5.40
C ALA A 25 -3.43 13.97 5.76
N GLY A 26 -3.90 15.08 5.20
CA GLY A 26 -3.40 16.42 5.49
C GLY A 26 -3.59 16.85 6.94
N LYS A 27 -4.69 16.43 7.61
CA LYS A 27 -4.88 16.68 9.06
C LYS A 27 -3.81 15.98 9.91
N ARG A 28 -3.24 14.88 9.43
CA ARG A 28 -2.15 14.13 10.07
C ARG A 28 -0.75 14.56 9.60
N GLY A 29 -0.66 15.58 8.74
CA GLY A 29 0.61 16.10 8.22
C GLY A 29 1.14 15.39 6.98
N TYR A 30 0.34 14.52 6.34
CA TYR A 30 0.71 13.84 5.10
C TYR A 30 0.18 14.59 3.86
N PHE A 31 1.08 14.94 2.95
CA PHE A 31 0.74 15.69 1.74
C PHE A 31 0.77 14.79 0.50
N LEU A 32 -0.40 14.45 -0.04
CA LEU A 32 -0.54 13.49 -1.14
C LEU A 32 -0.71 14.15 -2.53
N ASP A 33 -0.66 15.48 -2.62
CA ASP A 33 -0.98 16.24 -3.85
C ASP A 33 -0.07 15.95 -5.05
N HIS A 34 1.13 15.45 -4.80
CA HIS A 34 2.11 15.11 -5.82
C HIS A 34 1.93 13.69 -6.38
N ILE A 35 1.16 12.84 -5.70
CA ILE A 35 0.93 11.44 -6.11
C ILE A 35 -0.02 11.41 -7.30
N ARG A 36 0.24 10.51 -8.25
CA ARG A 36 -0.65 10.26 -9.38
C ARG A 36 -0.91 8.78 -9.48
N ALA A 37 -2.18 8.42 -9.63
CA ALA A 37 -2.55 7.03 -9.83
C ALA A 37 -1.92 6.51 -11.14
N ARG A 38 -1.43 5.29 -11.09
CA ARG A 38 -0.92 4.54 -12.24
C ARG A 38 -1.33 3.09 -12.08
N GLN A 39 -1.33 2.34 -13.19
CA GLN A 39 -1.55 0.91 -13.12
C GLN A 39 -0.25 0.19 -12.80
N VAL A 40 -0.35 -0.93 -12.08
CA VAL A 40 0.77 -1.86 -11.90
C VAL A 40 1.16 -2.48 -13.25
N THR A 41 2.46 -2.63 -13.45
CA THR A 41 3.07 -3.18 -14.67
C THR A 41 3.96 -4.38 -14.32
N PRO A 42 4.29 -5.25 -15.29
CA PRO A 42 5.24 -6.35 -15.05
C PRO A 42 6.59 -5.88 -14.49
N ASP A 43 7.06 -4.70 -14.90
CA ASP A 43 8.35 -4.14 -14.48
C ASP A 43 8.38 -3.79 -12.98
N ASP A 44 7.23 -3.47 -12.38
CA ASP A 44 7.14 -3.23 -10.93
C ASP A 44 7.57 -4.47 -10.13
N PHE A 45 7.22 -5.67 -10.62
CA PHE A 45 7.65 -6.92 -10.02
C PHE A 45 9.12 -7.24 -10.31
N GLU A 46 9.84 -6.52 -11.15
CA GLU A 46 11.30 -6.65 -11.26
C GLU A 46 11.99 -5.62 -10.37
N GLN A 47 11.48 -4.40 -10.33
CA GLN A 47 12.13 -3.24 -9.71
C GLN A 47 12.00 -3.18 -8.18
N PHE A 48 10.85 -3.58 -7.63
CA PHE A 48 10.61 -3.45 -6.19
C PHE A 48 10.94 -4.74 -5.44
N ASP A 49 11.59 -4.60 -4.27
CA ASP A 49 11.89 -5.71 -3.37
C ASP A 49 10.64 -6.23 -2.63
N LEU A 50 9.61 -5.37 -2.46
CA LEU A 50 8.34 -5.66 -1.82
C LEU A 50 7.18 -5.08 -2.65
N VAL A 51 6.09 -5.83 -2.78
CA VAL A 51 4.83 -5.38 -3.40
C VAL A 51 3.70 -5.66 -2.42
N LEU A 52 3.08 -4.60 -1.89
CA LEU A 52 2.17 -4.70 -0.75
C LEU A 52 0.74 -4.41 -1.20
N ALA A 53 -0.13 -5.41 -1.04
CA ALA A 53 -1.55 -5.36 -1.39
C ALA A 53 -2.37 -4.82 -0.20
N MET A 54 -3.29 -3.89 -0.46
CA MET A 54 -4.13 -3.30 0.58
C MET A 54 -5.18 -4.29 1.10
N ASP A 55 -5.71 -5.15 0.23
CA ASP A 55 -6.71 -6.17 0.54
C ASP A 55 -6.43 -7.48 -0.23
N ARG A 56 -7.26 -8.52 0.00
CA ARG A 56 -7.12 -9.83 -0.65
C ARG A 56 -7.48 -9.83 -2.12
N ASP A 57 -8.37 -8.95 -2.57
CA ASP A 57 -8.71 -8.85 -3.99
C ASP A 57 -7.53 -8.28 -4.79
N ASN A 58 -6.88 -7.27 -4.23
CA ASN A 58 -5.64 -6.68 -4.70
C ASN A 58 -4.53 -7.72 -4.71
N LEU A 59 -4.39 -8.50 -3.63
CA LEU A 59 -3.42 -9.58 -3.55
C LEU A 59 -3.63 -10.62 -4.65
N ALA A 60 -4.87 -11.08 -4.82
CA ALA A 60 -5.21 -12.08 -5.84
C ALA A 60 -4.96 -11.55 -7.26
N ASN A 61 -5.27 -10.28 -7.52
CA ASN A 61 -4.99 -9.63 -8.80
C ASN A 61 -3.48 -9.51 -9.05
N LEU A 62 -2.71 -9.05 -8.07
CA LEU A 62 -1.26 -8.93 -8.16
C LEU A 62 -0.61 -10.31 -8.36
N GLN A 63 -1.06 -11.34 -7.65
CA GLN A 63 -0.56 -12.71 -7.82
C GLN A 63 -0.83 -13.27 -9.22
N ARG A 64 -1.96 -12.92 -9.83
CA ARG A 64 -2.27 -13.28 -11.24
C ARG A 64 -1.37 -12.55 -12.24
N MET A 65 -0.99 -11.31 -11.96
CA MET A 65 -0.12 -10.50 -12.83
C MET A 65 1.37 -10.79 -12.62
N CYS A 66 1.75 -11.22 -11.42
CA CYS A 66 3.14 -11.38 -11.01
C CYS A 66 3.78 -12.65 -11.62
N PRO A 67 4.95 -12.54 -12.27
CA PRO A 67 5.74 -13.69 -12.67
C PRO A 67 6.05 -14.61 -11.46
N LYS A 68 6.04 -15.94 -11.67
CA LYS A 68 6.22 -16.93 -10.60
C LYS A 68 7.45 -16.69 -9.72
N LYS A 69 8.58 -16.29 -10.33
CA LYS A 69 9.85 -16.01 -9.63
C LYS A 69 9.75 -14.88 -8.60
N HIS A 70 8.74 -14.01 -8.72
CA HIS A 70 8.55 -12.81 -7.91
C HIS A 70 7.38 -12.92 -6.93
N GLN A 71 6.69 -14.07 -6.84
CA GLN A 71 5.50 -14.16 -5.98
C GLN A 71 5.81 -14.01 -4.49
N SER A 72 7.02 -14.34 -4.03
CA SER A 72 7.40 -14.29 -2.61
C SER A 72 7.45 -12.88 -2.00
N LYS A 73 7.53 -11.84 -2.84
CA LYS A 73 7.52 -10.43 -2.43
C LYS A 73 6.14 -9.79 -2.47
N VAL A 74 5.11 -10.47 -2.98
CA VAL A 74 3.73 -9.97 -2.99
C VAL A 74 3.03 -10.41 -1.70
N ARG A 75 2.66 -9.45 -0.85
CA ARG A 75 2.10 -9.71 0.49
C ARG A 75 1.00 -8.72 0.85
N LEU A 76 0.17 -9.04 1.83
CA LEU A 76 -0.77 -8.07 2.42
C LEU A 76 -0.01 -7.01 3.19
N PHE A 77 -0.41 -5.75 3.04
CA PHE A 77 0.22 -4.63 3.73
C PHE A 77 0.09 -4.75 5.25
N LEU A 78 -1.10 -5.12 5.74
CA LEU A 78 -1.34 -5.36 7.17
C LEU A 78 -0.67 -6.63 7.73
N SER A 79 0.12 -7.37 6.94
CA SER A 79 1.01 -8.39 7.52
C SER A 79 2.16 -7.80 8.35
N PHE A 80 2.37 -6.48 8.26
CA PHE A 80 3.32 -5.73 9.07
C PHE A 80 2.68 -4.97 10.24
N ALA A 81 1.35 -4.94 10.34
CA ALA A 81 0.65 -4.33 11.46
C ALA A 81 0.85 -5.17 12.73
N SER A 82 0.96 -4.51 13.87
CA SER A 82 1.28 -5.15 15.16
C SER A 82 0.21 -4.92 16.23
N SER A 83 -0.56 -3.85 16.09
CA SER A 83 -1.51 -3.38 17.11
C SER A 83 -2.97 -3.70 16.78
N ASN A 84 -3.26 -4.19 15.57
CA ASN A 84 -4.60 -4.58 15.14
C ASN A 84 -4.68 -6.04 14.62
N ASP A 85 -5.83 -6.68 14.83
CA ASP A 85 -6.16 -8.02 14.33
C ASP A 85 -6.65 -8.01 12.87
N GLU A 86 -6.96 -6.84 12.32
CA GLU A 86 -7.32 -6.68 10.92
C GLU A 86 -6.21 -7.17 9.98
N ARG A 87 -6.63 -7.70 8.82
CA ARG A 87 -5.73 -8.33 7.84
C ARG A 87 -5.79 -7.65 6.47
N GLU A 88 -6.77 -6.77 6.27
CA GLU A 88 -7.02 -6.05 5.03
C GLU A 88 -7.35 -4.60 5.37
N VAL A 89 -6.87 -3.65 4.57
CA VAL A 89 -7.28 -2.25 4.65
C VAL A 89 -8.63 -2.14 3.96
N PRO A 90 -9.71 -1.77 4.67
CA PRO A 90 -11.03 -1.66 4.07
C PRO A 90 -11.12 -0.48 3.11
N ASP A 91 -12.05 -0.55 2.16
CA ASP A 91 -12.38 0.60 1.32
C ASP A 91 -13.02 1.71 2.19
N PRO A 92 -12.41 2.92 2.25
CA PRO A 92 -12.88 4.00 3.12
C PRO A 92 -14.21 4.62 2.67
N TYR A 93 -14.68 4.38 1.43
CA TYR A 93 -15.81 5.10 0.85
C TYR A 93 -17.17 4.68 1.41
N TYR A 94 -17.27 3.51 2.03
CA TYR A 94 -18.51 2.99 2.63
C TYR A 94 -18.76 3.47 4.06
N GLY A 95 -17.73 4.00 4.74
CA GLY A 95 -17.78 4.38 6.16
C GLY A 95 -17.91 5.88 6.45
N GLY A 96 -18.05 6.72 5.42
CA GLY A 96 -18.01 8.17 5.58
C GLY A 96 -16.66 8.66 6.14
N PRO A 97 -16.64 9.81 6.85
CA PRO A 97 -15.42 10.36 7.48
C PRO A 97 -14.60 9.37 8.30
N GLN A 98 -15.27 8.50 9.07
CA GLN A 98 -14.62 7.54 9.97
C GLN A 98 -13.85 6.46 9.20
N GLY A 99 -14.28 6.12 7.98
CA GLY A 99 -13.58 5.17 7.13
C GLY A 99 -12.16 5.65 6.78
N PHE A 100 -11.99 6.95 6.52
CA PHE A 100 -10.68 7.51 6.20
C PHE A 100 -9.75 7.56 7.42
N GLU A 101 -10.26 7.90 8.60
CA GLU A 101 -9.47 7.86 9.85
C GLU A 101 -9.02 6.43 10.16
N HIS A 102 -9.93 5.46 10.07
CA HIS A 102 -9.63 4.05 10.31
C HIS A 102 -8.56 3.50 9.36
N VAL A 103 -8.67 3.83 8.07
CA VAL A 103 -7.65 3.46 7.08
C VAL A 103 -6.29 4.08 7.42
N LEU A 104 -6.24 5.33 7.88
CA LEU A 104 -4.99 5.97 8.27
C LEU A 104 -4.38 5.31 9.52
N ASP A 105 -5.19 4.94 10.51
CA ASP A 105 -4.71 4.22 11.72
C ASP A 105 -4.06 2.88 11.35
N LEU A 106 -4.72 2.11 10.47
CA LEU A 106 -4.19 0.85 9.93
C LEU A 106 -2.89 1.05 9.15
N VAL A 107 -2.83 2.12 8.35
CA VAL A 107 -1.65 2.42 7.53
C VAL A 107 -0.45 2.81 8.39
N GLU A 108 -0.68 3.60 9.44
CA GLU A 108 0.35 4.01 10.39
C GLU A 108 0.93 2.81 11.15
N ASP A 109 0.08 1.95 11.74
CA ASP A 109 0.52 0.73 12.45
C ASP A 109 1.34 -0.20 11.53
N ALA A 110 0.85 -0.44 10.30
CA ALA A 110 1.58 -1.26 9.35
C ALA A 110 2.91 -0.63 8.89
N CYS A 111 2.97 0.70 8.78
CA CYS A 111 4.21 1.40 8.41
C CYS A 111 5.30 1.24 9.49
N GLU A 112 4.93 1.27 10.78
CA GLU A 112 5.88 1.07 11.88
C GLU A 112 6.60 -0.29 11.74
N GLY A 113 5.84 -1.38 11.66
CA GLY A 113 6.40 -2.72 11.49
C GLY A 113 7.12 -2.92 10.15
N LEU A 114 6.65 -2.27 9.07
CA LEU A 114 7.31 -2.33 7.77
C LEU A 114 8.70 -1.67 7.80
N VAL A 115 8.81 -0.51 8.45
CA VAL A 115 10.10 0.20 8.58
C VAL A 115 11.11 -0.64 9.37
N GLU A 116 10.67 -1.31 10.44
CA GLU A 116 11.52 -2.25 11.18
C GLU A 116 11.97 -3.41 10.31
N HIS A 117 11.04 -4.05 9.59
CA HIS A 117 11.35 -5.13 8.66
C HIS A 117 12.41 -4.71 7.63
N VAL A 118 12.22 -3.57 6.98
CA VAL A 118 13.15 -3.08 5.95
C VAL A 118 14.51 -2.71 6.56
N ARG A 119 14.56 -2.13 7.76
CA ARG A 119 15.83 -1.86 8.47
C ARG A 119 16.61 -3.14 8.73
N GLU A 120 15.96 -4.20 9.19
CA GLU A 120 16.63 -5.50 9.39
C GLU A 120 17.14 -6.09 8.07
N GLN A 121 16.35 -6.05 7.00
CA GLN A 121 16.79 -6.51 5.68
C GLN A 121 18.02 -5.75 5.16
N LEU A 122 18.08 -4.43 5.38
CA LEU A 122 19.23 -3.62 4.97
C LEU A 122 20.50 -3.94 5.77
N LYS A 123 20.40 -4.28 7.06
CA LYS A 123 21.55 -4.73 7.86
C LYS A 123 22.16 -6.02 7.32
N HIS A 124 21.35 -6.90 6.76
CA HIS A 124 21.79 -8.19 6.21
C HIS A 124 22.24 -8.15 4.74
N ARG A 125 22.11 -6.99 4.07
CA ARG A 125 22.61 -6.77 2.69
C ARG A 125 24.02 -6.16 2.65
N GLY A 126 24.63 -5.89 3.80
CA GLY A 126 25.98 -5.34 3.96
C GLY A 126 27.06 -6.39 4.07
#